data_AF-A0A7C4AM94-F1
#
_entry.id   AF-A0A7C4AM94-F1
#
_cell.length_a   1.000
_cell.length_b   1.000
_cell.length_c   1.000
_cell.angle_alpha   90.00
_cell.angle_beta   90.00
_cell.angle_gamma   90.00
#
_symmetry.space_group_name_H-M   'P 1'
#
loop_
_entity.id
_entity.type
_entity.pdbx_description
1 polymer ?
#
loop_
_entity_poly.entity_id
_entity_poly.type
_entity_poly.pdbx_seq_one_letter_code
_entity_poly.pdbx_strand_id
1 'polypeptide(L)'
;MRSFVERNRFDSKRVVIFITADVFIEDKYQAKHKALVEKSGGTVAGYFQVQATDVVDGKKNPRSRDIIVAETLKLVPEIKKAIADAH
;
A
#
# COMPACT_ATOMS: atom_id res chain seq x y z
N MET A 1 4.64 -6.97 7.32
CA MET A 1 4.58 -7.19 5.86
C MET A 1 5.50 -8.32 5.40
N ARG A 2 6.82 -8.23 5.60
CA ARG A 2 7.79 -9.24 5.15
C ARG A 2 7.42 -10.69 5.51
N SER A 3 7.15 -10.96 6.78
CA SER A 3 6.76 -12.29 7.27
C SER A 3 5.47 -12.82 6.65
N PHE A 4 4.55 -11.95 6.24
CA PHE A 4 3.33 -12.35 5.56
C PHE A 4 3.63 -12.72 4.10
N VAL A 5 4.37 -11.87 3.37
CA VAL A 5 4.71 -12.12 1.96
C VAL A 5 5.56 -13.38 1.80
N GLU A 6 6.54 -13.60 2.68
CA GLU A 6 7.42 -14.78 2.65
C GLU A 6 6.68 -16.10 2.97
N ARG A 7 5.54 -16.04 3.67
CA ARG A 7 4.72 -17.22 4.00
C ARG A 7 3.67 -17.55 2.95
N ASN A 8 3.51 -16.72 1.94
CA ASN A 8 2.50 -16.86 0.91
C ASN A 8 3.13 -16.97 -0.48
N ARG A 9 2.40 -17.62 -1.38
CA ARG A 9 2.72 -17.69 -2.81
C ARG A 9 1.74 -16.83 -3.59
N PHE A 10 2.26 -16.05 -4.53
CA PHE A 10 1.47 -15.14 -5.36
C PHE A 10 1.61 -15.48 -6.85
N ASP A 11 1.95 -16.72 -7.20
CA ASP A 11 2.25 -17.11 -8.57
C ASP A 11 1.13 -16.71 -9.53
N SER A 12 1.52 -15.99 -10.58
CA SER A 12 0.61 -15.50 -11.62
C SER A 12 -0.50 -14.58 -11.09
N LYS A 13 -0.38 -14.06 -9.85
CA LYS A 13 -1.31 -13.09 -9.28
C LYS A 13 -0.80 -11.68 -9.50
N ARG A 14 -1.73 -10.79 -9.87
CA ARG A 14 -1.53 -9.35 -9.77
C ARG A 14 -1.86 -8.91 -8.36
N VAL A 15 -0.96 -8.15 -7.75
CA VAL A 15 -1.06 -7.74 -6.35
C VAL A 15 -1.06 -6.22 -6.28
N VAL A 16 -2.01 -5.68 -5.53
CA VAL A 16 -1.97 -4.27 -5.10
C VAL A 16 -1.49 -4.25 -3.66
N ILE A 17 -0.50 -3.42 -3.38
CA ILE A 17 -0.04 -3.15 -2.03
C ILE A 17 -0.74 -1.88 -1.55
N PHE A 18 -1.56 -1.99 -0.52
CA PHE A 18 -2.21 -0.85 0.13
C PHE A 18 -1.80 -0.81 1.60
N ILE A 19 -1.34 0.35 2.08
CA ILE A 19 -0.86 0.51 3.46
C ILE A 19 -1.39 1.79 4.08
N THR A 20 -1.97 1.68 5.28
CA THR A 20 -2.13 2.83 6.17
C THR A 20 -0.87 3.01 7.01
N ALA A 21 -0.27 4.20 7.01
CA ALA A 21 0.98 4.47 7.72
C ALA A 21 0.94 5.81 8.47
N ASP A 22 1.66 5.93 9.59
CA ASP A 22 1.81 7.21 10.30
C ASP A 22 2.45 8.29 9.43
N VAL A 23 3.46 7.88 8.65
CA VAL A 23 4.21 8.69 7.72
C VAL A 23 4.33 7.88 6.43
N PHE A 24 4.27 8.56 5.29
CA PHE A 24 4.47 7.90 4.02
C PHE A 24 5.80 7.15 3.97
N ILE A 25 5.72 5.92 3.47
CA ILE A 25 6.86 5.04 3.33
C ILE A 25 7.71 5.57 2.18
N GLU A 26 8.98 5.84 2.43
CA GLU A 26 9.91 6.29 1.39
C GLU A 26 10.03 5.26 0.25
N ASP A 27 10.24 5.73 -0.99
CA ASP A 27 10.28 4.92 -2.20
C ASP A 27 11.25 3.74 -2.13
N LYS A 28 12.41 3.93 -1.48
CA LYS A 28 13.40 2.86 -1.27
C LYS A 28 12.83 1.65 -0.51
N TYR A 29 11.91 1.89 0.43
CA TYR A 29 11.25 0.83 1.18
C TYR A 29 10.04 0.28 0.41
N GLN A 30 9.33 1.12 -0.34
CA GLN A 30 8.28 0.64 -1.24
C GLN A 30 8.84 -0.33 -2.29
N ALA A 31 10.00 -0.03 -2.88
CA ALA A 31 10.69 -0.89 -3.83
C ALA A 31 11.06 -2.25 -3.20
N LYS A 32 11.51 -2.26 -1.94
CA LYS A 32 11.77 -3.51 -1.19
C LYS A 32 10.49 -4.33 -1.01
N HIS A 33 9.37 -3.69 -0.69
CA HIS A 33 8.08 -4.38 -0.58
C HIS A 33 7.64 -5.00 -1.92
N LYS A 34 7.78 -4.25 -3.02
CA LYS A 34 7.48 -4.74 -4.37
C LYS A 34 8.32 -5.97 -4.71
N ALA A 35 9.64 -5.86 -4.52
CA ALA A 35 10.58 -6.95 -4.78
C ALA A 35 10.27 -8.22 -3.96
N LEU A 36 9.78 -8.07 -2.72
CA LEU A 36 9.36 -9.23 -1.91
C LEU A 36 8.16 -9.96 -2.54
N VAL A 37 7.16 -9.22 -3.02
CA VAL A 37 5.98 -9.81 -3.65
C VAL A 37 6.34 -10.46 -4.99
N GLU A 38 7.22 -9.81 -5.76
CA GLU A 38 7.72 -10.34 -7.03
C GLU A 38 8.54 -11.62 -6.84
N LYS A 39 9.41 -11.64 -5.83
CA LYS A 39 10.16 -12.85 -5.44
C LYS A 39 9.24 -14.01 -5.05
N SER A 40 8.07 -13.73 -4.50
CA SER A 40 7.04 -14.73 -4.15
C SER A 40 6.10 -15.07 -5.34
N GLY A 41 6.46 -14.69 -6.57
CA GLY A 41 5.76 -15.10 -7.80
C GLY A 41 4.67 -14.15 -8.29
N GLY A 42 4.42 -13.05 -7.57
CA GLY A 42 3.39 -12.06 -7.94
C GLY A 42 3.90 -10.97 -8.87
N THR A 43 2.99 -10.18 -9.42
CA THR A 43 3.31 -8.94 -10.14
C THR A 43 2.62 -7.78 -9.42
N VAL A 44 3.37 -6.77 -8.98
CA VAL A 44 2.77 -5.64 -8.29
C VAL A 44 2.18 -4.65 -9.29
N ALA A 45 0.85 -4.54 -9.28
CA ALA A 45 0.09 -3.63 -10.14
C ALA A 45 0.09 -2.18 -9.60
N GLY A 46 0.25 -2.00 -8.30
CA GLY A 46 0.26 -0.67 -7.69
C GLY A 46 0.66 -0.69 -6.22
N TYR A 47 1.13 0.47 -5.75
CA TYR A 47 1.48 0.70 -4.36
C TYR A 47 0.79 1.98 -3.91
N PHE A 48 -0.10 1.85 -2.94
CA PHE A 48 -0.95 2.93 -2.46
C PHE A 48 -0.80 3.06 -0.95
N GLN A 49 -0.85 4.29 -0.46
CA GLN A 49 -0.73 4.55 0.96
C GLN A 49 -1.63 5.69 1.41
N VAL A 50 -2.16 5.55 2.61
CA VAL A 50 -2.96 6.59 3.28
C VAL A 50 -2.31 6.90 4.61
N GLN A 51 -2.20 8.18 4.92
CA GLN A 51 -1.66 8.60 6.20
C GLN A 51 -2.70 8.39 7.31
N ALA A 52 -2.29 7.74 8.39
CA ALA A 52 -3.12 7.40 9.54
C ALA A 52 -2.98 8.40 10.70
N THR A 53 -2.01 9.31 10.64
CA THR A 53 -1.63 10.19 11.73
C THR A 53 -1.26 11.56 11.18
N ASP A 54 -1.81 12.63 11.77
CA ASP A 54 -1.37 14.00 11.53
C ASP A 54 -0.24 14.37 12.47
N VAL A 55 0.69 15.19 12.00
CA VAL A 55 1.71 15.80 12.86
C VAL A 55 1.33 17.26 13.06
N VAL A 56 0.81 17.59 14.24
CA VAL A 56 0.43 18.96 14.64
C VAL A 56 1.28 19.32 15.84
N ASP A 57 1.99 20.45 15.76
CA ASP A 57 2.92 20.91 16.81
C ASP A 57 3.96 19.86 17.25
N GLY A 58 4.44 19.06 16.30
CA GLY A 58 5.39 17.97 16.56
C GLY A 58 4.80 16.75 17.27
N LYS A 59 3.49 16.75 17.57
CA LYS A 59 2.78 15.62 18.15
C LYS A 59 2.03 14.83 17.08
N LYS A 60 2.14 13.51 17.19
CA LYS A 60 1.38 12.55 16.38
C LYS A 60 -0.05 12.47 16.91
N ASN A 61 -1.01 12.90 16.10
CA ASN A 61 -2.43 12.80 16.36
C ASN A 61 -3.05 11.78 15.40
N PRO A 62 -3.54 10.63 15.88
CA PRO A 62 -4.21 9.67 15.01
C PRO A 62 -5.41 10.30 14.30
N ARG A 63 -5.52 10.07 12.99
CA ARG A 63 -6.68 10.48 12.21
C ARG A 63 -7.88 9.63 12.58
N SER A 64 -9.08 10.22 12.49
CA SER A 64 -10.31 9.46 12.64
C SER A 64 -10.44 8.43 11.53
N ARG A 65 -11.16 7.34 11.83
CA ARG A 65 -11.46 6.30 10.85
C ARG A 65 -12.15 6.87 9.61
N ASP A 66 -13.07 7.81 9.80
CA ASP A 66 -13.84 8.41 8.70
C ASP A 66 -12.95 9.17 7.72
N ILE A 67 -11.94 9.88 8.22
CA ILE A 67 -10.94 10.56 7.37
C ILE A 67 -10.12 9.52 6.59
N ILE A 68 -9.62 8.48 7.25
CA ILE A 68 -8.84 7.43 6.59
C ILE A 68 -9.68 6.72 5.51
N VAL A 69 -10.95 6.45 5.79
CA VAL A 69 -11.88 5.85 4.82
C VAL A 69 -12.12 6.79 3.65
N ALA A 70 -12.38 8.08 3.89
CA ALA A 70 -12.59 9.06 2.83
C ALA A 70 -11.36 9.18 1.90
N GLU A 71 -10.15 9.23 2.47
CA GLU A 71 -8.90 9.24 1.70
C GLU A 71 -8.70 7.93 0.93
N THR A 72 -9.02 6.79 1.54
CA THR A 72 -8.95 5.49 0.87
C THR A 72 -9.91 5.43 -0.33
N LEU A 73 -11.13 5.95 -0.18
CA LEU A 73 -12.13 5.99 -1.24
C LEU A 73 -11.66 6.82 -2.45
N LYS A 74 -10.87 7.88 -2.24
CA LYS A 74 -10.27 8.66 -3.33
C LYS A 74 -9.27 7.86 -4.16
N LEU A 75 -8.62 6.85 -3.57
CA LEU A 75 -7.65 5.98 -4.26
C LEU A 75 -8.32 4.83 -5.03
N VAL A 76 -9.59 4.52 -4.76
CA VAL A 76 -10.30 3.40 -5.42
C VAL A 76 -10.28 3.47 -6.94
N PRO A 77 -10.51 4.62 -7.61
CA PRO A 77 -10.42 4.71 -9.06
C PRO A 77 -9.04 4.32 -9.61
N GLU A 78 -7.97 4.78 -8.96
CA GLU A 78 -6.60 4.46 -9.36
C GLU A 78 -6.25 2.99 -9.11
N ILE A 79 -6.72 2.42 -7.99
CA ILE A 79 -6.56 0.99 -7.69
C ILE A 79 -7.26 0.14 -8.76
N LYS A 80 -8.49 0.50 -9.15
CA LYS A 80 -9.22 -0.18 -10.22
C LYS A 80 -8.48 -0.09 -11.55
N LYS A 81 -7.97 1.10 -11.87
CA LYS A 81 -7.17 1.32 -13.09
C LYS A 81 -5.90 0.47 -13.09
N ALA A 82 -5.15 0.45 -11.99
CA ALA A 82 -3.92 -0.35 -11.86
C ALA A 82 -4.16 -1.85 -12.10
N ILE A 83 -5.31 -2.37 -11.64
CA ILE A 83 -5.69 -3.77 -11.87
C ILE A 83 -6.05 -4.02 -13.35
N ALA A 84 -6.74 -3.06 -13.99
CA ALA A 84 -7.17 -3.14 -15.37
C ALA A 84 -6.01 -2.95 -16.38
N ASP A 85 -5.17 -1.93 -16.21
CA ASP A 85 -4.13 -1.54 -17.18
C ASP A 85 -2.97 -2.54 -17.29
N ALA A 86 -2.86 -3.50 -16.39
CA ALA A 86 -1.80 -4.50 -16.42
C ALA A 86 -1.96 -5.56 -17.53
N HIS A 87 -2.90 -5.39 -18.48
CA HIS A 87 -3.21 -6.28 -19.61
C HIS A 87 -2.08 -6.43 -20.61
#